data_AF-A0A7C4K4H9-F1
#
_entry.id   AF-A0A7C4K4H9-F1
#
_cell.length_a   1.000
_cell.length_b   1.000
_cell.length_c   1.000
_cell.angle_alpha   90.00
_cell.angle_beta   90.00
_cell.angle_gamma   90.00
#
_symmetry.space_group_name_H-M   'P 1'
#
loop_
_entity.id
_entity.type
_entity.pdbx_description
1 polymer ?
#
loop_
_entity_poly.entity_id
_entity_poly.type
_entity_poly.pdbx_seq_one_letter_code
_entity_poly.pdbx_strand_id
1 'polypeptide(L)'
;MDINYLNDFKQLLTIKRFSYRTIKSYSIALKTFFLYFEHKNPENINPSEIEQFINKMVLVNNISQSYQKVLIAYIKLFYNELLRKNYKLYHTPTSKYQRND
;
A
#
# COMPACT_ATOMS: atom_id res chain seq x y z
N MET A 1 -10.87 11.85 6.60
CA MET A 1 -10.69 10.42 6.30
C MET A 1 -10.93 9.59 7.55
N ASP A 2 -11.85 8.61 7.53
CA ASP A 2 -12.28 7.91 8.74
C ASP A 2 -11.14 7.12 9.41
N ILE A 3 -10.89 7.46 10.68
CA ILE A 3 -9.90 6.83 11.59
C ILE A 3 -10.08 5.29 11.66
N ASN A 4 -11.26 4.80 11.31
CA ASN A 4 -11.68 3.40 11.35
C ASN A 4 -10.78 2.50 10.49
N TYR A 5 -10.53 2.81 9.22
CA TYR A 5 -9.77 1.93 8.33
C TYR A 5 -8.32 1.69 8.77
N LEU A 6 -7.67 2.72 9.33
CA LEU A 6 -6.30 2.58 9.83
C LEU A 6 -6.26 1.72 11.11
N ASN A 7 -7.27 1.86 11.96
CA ASN A 7 -7.38 1.06 13.18
C ASN A 7 -7.71 -0.40 12.86
N ASP A 8 -8.64 -0.64 11.95
CA ASP A 8 -9.03 -1.97 11.48
C ASP A 8 -7.84 -2.68 10.82
N PHE A 9 -7.03 -1.95 10.05
CA PHE A 9 -5.81 -2.52 9.47
C PHE A 9 -4.77 -2.88 10.53
N LYS A 10 -4.57 -2.04 11.55
CA LYS A 10 -3.66 -2.38 12.68
C LYS A 10 -4.15 -3.60 13.44
N GLN A 11 -5.45 -3.72 13.67
CA GLN A 11 -6.05 -4.90 14.30
C GLN A 11 -5.84 -6.14 13.43
N LEU A 12 -6.08 -6.06 12.12
CA LEU A 12 -5.82 -7.15 11.17
C LEU A 12 -4.36 -7.62 11.21
N LEU A 13 -3.40 -6.69 11.23
CA LEU A 13 -1.99 -7.04 11.32
C LEU A 13 -1.62 -7.68 12.66
N THR A 14 -2.27 -7.24 13.75
CA THR A 14 -2.12 -7.83 15.09
C THR A 14 -2.64 -9.26 15.11
N ILE A 15 -3.82 -9.51 14.54
CA ILE A 15 -4.42 -10.84 14.42
C ILE A 15 -3.51 -11.77 13.59
N LYS A 16 -2.90 -11.26 12.52
CA LYS A 16 -1.92 -11.98 11.68
C LYS A 16 -0.53 -12.10 12.34
N ARG A 17 -0.37 -11.70 13.61
CA ARG A 17 0.86 -11.81 14.41
C ARG A 17 2.09 -11.15 13.78
N PHE A 18 1.90 -10.07 13.03
CA PHE A 18 3.03 -9.29 12.53
C PHE A 18 3.76 -8.61 13.69
N SER A 19 5.09 -8.46 13.55
CA SER A 19 5.89 -7.75 14.56
C SER A 19 5.44 -6.30 14.69
N TYR A 20 5.62 -5.70 15.87
CA TYR A 20 5.34 -4.27 16.09
C TYR A 20 6.05 -3.36 15.07
N ARG A 21 7.30 -3.71 14.71
CA ARG A 21 8.08 -2.97 13.70
C ARG A 21 7.43 -3.05 12.33
N THR A 22 6.91 -4.22 11.97
CA THR A 22 6.13 -4.44 10.75
C THR A 22 4.84 -3.60 10.80
N ILE A 23 4.04 -3.70 11.87
CA ILE A 23 2.80 -2.92 12.03
C ILE A 23 3.05 -1.42 11.89
N LYS A 24 4.12 -0.91 12.51
CA LYS A 24 4.49 0.51 12.43
C LYS A 24 4.86 0.93 11.01
N SER A 25 5.72 0.17 10.33
CA SER A 25 6.11 0.43 8.94
C SER A 25 4.90 0.42 8.00
N TYR A 26 4.00 -0.55 8.21
CA TYR A 26 2.78 -0.71 7.42
C TYR A 26 1.78 0.43 7.67
N SER A 27 1.65 0.88 8.92
CA SER A 27 0.80 2.03 9.28
C SER A 27 1.26 3.33 8.62
N ILE A 28 2.58 3.55 8.51
CA ILE A 28 3.14 4.75 7.86
C ILE A 28 2.87 4.73 6.36
N ALA A 29 3.10 3.58 5.72
CA ALA A 29 2.89 3.42 4.28
C ALA A 29 1.39 3.60 3.92
N LEU A 30 0.49 2.99 4.70
CA LEU A 30 -0.95 3.12 4.51
C LEU A 30 -1.45 4.55 4.80
N LYS A 31 -0.89 5.24 5.81
CA LYS A 31 -1.20 6.65 6.06
C LYS A 31 -0.86 7.52 4.85
N THR A 32 0.26 7.24 4.17
CA THR A 32 0.69 7.99 2.98
C THR A 32 -0.27 7.77 1.81
N PHE A 33 -0.73 6.53 1.61
CA PHE A 33 -1.77 6.21 0.63
C PHE A 33 -3.06 6.97 0.89
N PHE A 34 -3.49 6.95 2.15
CA PHE A 34 -4.71 7.61 2.57
C PHE A 34 -4.64 9.14 2.39
N LEU A 35 -3.53 9.76 2.75
CA LEU A 35 -3.32 11.19 2.48
C LEU A 35 -3.39 11.52 0.98
N TYR A 36 -2.90 10.65 0.11
CA TYR A 36 -2.98 10.86 -1.33
C TYR A 36 -4.42 10.79 -1.87
N PHE A 37 -5.22 9.87 -1.32
CA PHE A 37 -6.61 9.65 -1.74
C PHE A 37 -7.62 10.24 -0.75
N GLU A 38 -7.27 11.25 0.04
CA GLU A 38 -8.14 11.78 1.12
C GLU A 38 -9.50 12.25 0.59
N HIS A 39 -9.54 12.75 -0.64
CA HIS A 39 -10.74 13.23 -1.32
C HIS A 39 -11.58 12.11 -1.98
N LYS A 40 -11.16 10.85 -1.87
CA LYS A 40 -11.80 9.71 -2.52
C LYS A 40 -12.05 8.58 -1.54
N ASN A 41 -13.24 7.97 -1.62
CA ASN A 41 -13.52 6.79 -0.82
C ASN A 41 -12.60 5.63 -1.27
N PRO A 42 -11.87 4.95 -0.35
CA PRO A 42 -10.96 3.86 -0.68
C PRO A 42 -11.61 2.77 -1.54
N GLU A 43 -12.92 2.54 -1.38
CA GLU A 43 -13.66 1.55 -2.14
C GLU A 43 -13.83 1.92 -3.63
N ASN A 44 -13.79 3.20 -3.97
CA ASN A 44 -13.99 3.71 -5.34
C ASN A 44 -12.66 3.95 -6.08
N ILE A 45 -11.53 3.57 -5.50
CA ILE A 45 -10.22 3.73 -6.13
C ILE A 45 -10.03 2.58 -7.12
N ASN A 46 -9.78 2.94 -8.37
CA ASN A 46 -9.56 1.97 -9.44
C ASN A 46 -8.11 1.46 -9.45
N PRO A 47 -7.86 0.26 -10.01
CA PRO A 47 -6.51 -0.27 -10.05
C PRO A 47 -5.49 0.60 -10.78
N SER A 48 -5.92 1.27 -11.85
CA SER A 48 -5.08 2.20 -12.60
C SER A 48 -4.65 3.41 -11.77
N GLU A 49 -5.52 3.94 -10.90
CA GLU A 49 -5.18 5.07 -10.03
C GLU A 49 -4.13 4.67 -8.98
N ILE A 50 -4.22 3.43 -8.49
CA ILE A 50 -3.23 2.86 -7.57
C ILE A 50 -1.87 2.72 -8.25
N GLU A 51 -1.82 2.25 -9.49
CA GLU A 51 -0.59 2.17 -10.26
C GLU A 51 0.01 3.55 -10.53
N GLN A 52 -0.83 4.54 -10.86
CA GLN A 52 -0.40 5.94 -11.02
C GLN A 52 0.18 6.50 -9.72
N PHE A 53 -0.45 6.23 -8.57
CA PHE A 53 0.07 6.62 -7.26
C PHE A 53 1.44 6.00 -6.99
N ILE A 54 1.60 4.68 -7.23
CA ILE A 54 2.88 3.99 -7.03
C ILE A 54 3.95 4.60 -7.93
N ASN A 55 3.65 4.82 -9.22
CA ASN A 55 4.58 5.44 -10.16
C ASN A 55 4.97 6.85 -9.73
N LYS A 56 4.01 7.67 -9.25
CA LYS A 56 4.29 8.99 -8.71
C LYS A 56 5.22 8.94 -7.49
N MET A 57 4.99 8.00 -6.57
CA MET A 57 5.86 7.82 -5.41
C MET A 57 7.28 7.43 -5.81
N VAL A 58 7.44 6.58 -6.83
CA VAL A 58 8.76 6.19 -7.35
C VAL A 58 9.46 7.37 -8.04
N LEU A 59 8.76 8.08 -8.93
CA LEU A 59 9.36 9.13 -9.76
C LEU A 59 9.56 10.45 -9.01
N VAL A 60 8.60 10.84 -8.17
CA VAL A 60 8.60 12.16 -7.50
C VAL A 60 9.23 12.07 -6.12
N ASN A 61 8.89 11.04 -5.34
CA ASN A 61 9.36 10.88 -3.97
C ASN A 61 10.62 10.02 -3.87
N ASN A 62 11.11 9.50 -5.00
CA ASN A 62 12.32 8.66 -5.13
C ASN A 62 12.38 7.55 -4.07
N ILE A 63 11.25 6.87 -3.85
CA ILE A 63 11.17 5.84 -2.82
C ILE A 63 12.06 4.65 -3.15
N SER A 64 12.66 4.05 -2.12
CA SER A 64 13.46 2.83 -2.31
C SER A 64 12.61 1.67 -2.82
N GLN A 65 13.22 0.74 -3.56
CA GLN A 65 12.55 -0.49 -4.00
C GLN A 65 11.96 -1.30 -2.83
N SER A 66 12.65 -1.32 -1.69
CA SER A 66 12.14 -1.95 -0.47
C SER A 66 10.86 -1.28 0.03
N TYR A 67 10.82 0.05 0.01
CA TYR A 67 9.62 0.79 0.37
C TYR A 67 8.49 0.57 -0.65
N GLN A 68 8.79 0.57 -1.96
CA GLN A 68 7.82 0.26 -3.02
C GLN A 68 7.20 -1.13 -2.86
N LYS A 69 8.00 -2.15 -2.54
CA LYS A 69 7.52 -3.52 -2.29
C LYS A 69 6.58 -3.58 -1.10
N VAL A 70 6.96 -2.96 0.01
CA VAL A 70 6.09 -2.82 1.19
C VAL A 70 4.83 -2.06 0.81
N LEU A 71 4.96 -1.04 -0.05
CA LEU A 71 3.86 -0.20 -0.48
C LEU A 71 2.80 -1.01 -1.25
N ILE A 72 3.23 -1.76 -2.26
CA ILE A 72 2.38 -2.63 -3.06
C ILE A 72 1.74 -3.73 -2.21
N ALA A 73 2.52 -4.35 -1.31
CA ALA A 73 2.03 -5.44 -0.46
C ALA A 73 0.90 -4.97 0.48
N TYR A 74 1.01 -3.77 1.07
CA TYR A 74 -0.06 -3.28 1.94
C TYR A 74 -1.31 -2.93 1.16
N ILE A 75 -1.18 -2.34 -0.04
CA ILE A 75 -2.36 -1.97 -0.85
C ILE A 75 -3.14 -3.23 -1.16
N LYS A 76 -2.45 -4.29 -1.60
CA LYS A 76 -3.07 -5.60 -1.83
C LYS A 76 -3.75 -6.14 -0.58
N LEU A 77 -3.06 -6.12 0.56
CA LEU A 77 -3.61 -6.64 1.81
C LEU A 77 -4.86 -5.86 2.24
N PHE A 78 -4.83 -4.53 2.14
CA PHE A 78 -5.97 -3.65 2.45
C PHE A 78 -7.18 -3.98 1.59
N TYR A 79 -7.03 -4.01 0.25
CA TYR A 79 -8.16 -4.29 -0.65
C TYR A 79 -8.68 -5.72 -0.54
N ASN A 80 -7.79 -6.70 -0.39
CA ASN A 80 -8.17 -8.12 -0.33
C ASN A 80 -8.82 -8.49 1.01
N GLU A 81 -8.34 -7.96 2.14
CA GLU A 81 -8.78 -8.41 3.47
C GLU A 81 -9.81 -7.48 4.10
N LEU A 82 -9.60 -6.16 4.05
CA LEU A 82 -10.53 -5.20 4.65
C LEU A 82 -11.74 -4.96 3.76
N LEU A 83 -11.51 -4.77 2.47
CA LEU A 83 -12.60 -4.50 1.52
C LEU A 83 -13.15 -5.78 0.87
N ARG A 84 -12.54 -6.95 1.16
CA ARG A 84 -12.87 -8.25 0.53
C ARG A 84 -12.95 -8.19 -1.00
N LYS A 85 -12.21 -7.27 -1.63
CA LYS A 85 -12.16 -7.11 -3.09
C LYS A 85 -11.04 -7.99 -3.61
N ASN A 86 -11.34 -8.90 -4.54
CA ASN A 86 -10.33 -9.70 -5.23
C ASN A 86 -9.47 -8.80 -6.14
N TYR A 87 -8.46 -8.15 -5.57
CA TYR A 87 -7.71 -7.10 -6.23
C TYR A 87 -6.47 -7.67 -6.93
N LYS A 88 -6.47 -7.65 -8.26
CA LYS A 88 -5.34 -8.05 -9.11
C LYS A 88 -4.55 -6.81 -9.52
N LEU A 89 -3.41 -6.56 -8.87
CA LEU A 89 -2.43 -5.61 -9.40
C LEU A 89 -1.67 -6.27 -10.54
N TYR A 90 -1.72 -5.65 -11.72
CA TYR A 90 -1.11 -6.16 -12.95
C TYR A 90 0.40 -5.94 -13.00
N HIS A 91 0.96 -5.17 -12.05
CA HIS A 91 2.39 -4.99 -11.91
C HIS A 91 2.87 -5.39 -10.51
N THR A 92 3.36 -6.61 -10.36
CA THR A 92 4.42 -6.87 -9.38
C THR A 92 5.75 -6.50 -10.04
N PRO A 93 6.57 -5.61 -9.47
CA PRO A 93 7.95 -5.48 -9.91
C PRO A 93 8.73 -6.70 -9.39
N THR A 94 8.50 -7.84 -10.02
CA THR A 94 9.50 -8.88 -10.19
C THR A 94 10.14 -8.64 -11.55
N SER A 95 10.81 -7.49 -11.70
CA SER A 95 11.85 -7.37 -12.70
C SER A 95 13.08 -6.85 -11.99
N LYS A 96 14.15 -7.61 -12.14
CA LYS A 96 15.49 -7.33 -11.66
C LYS A 96 15.82 -5.90 -12.09
N TYR A 97 15.86 -4.96 -11.15
CA TYR A 97 16.46 -3.66 -11.45
C TYR A 97 17.94 -3.94 -11.66
N GLN A 98 18.33 -4.06 -12.93
CA GLN A 98 19.71 -4.03 -13.37
C GLN A 98 20.32 -2.78 -12.72
N ARG A 99 21.23 -2.98 -11.77
CA ARG A 99 22.22 -1.95 -11.45
C ARG A 99 23.12 -1.96 -12.68
N ASN A 100 22.94 -0.97 -13.55
CA ASN A 100 24.00 -0.62 -14.47
C ASN A 100 25.03 0.16 -13.65
N ASP A 101 26.28 -0.24 -13.84
CA ASP A 101 27.52 0.17 -13.18
C ASP A 101 27.66 1.67 -12.86
#